data_AF-A0AAU8JES7-F1
#
_entry.id   AF-A0AAU8JES7-F1
#
_cell.length_a   1.000
_cell.length_b   1.000
_cell.length_c   1.000
_cell.angle_alpha   90.00
_cell.angle_beta   90.00
_cell.angle_gamma   90.00
#
_symmetry.space_group_name_H-M   'P 1'
#
loop_
_entity.id
_entity.type
_entity.pdbx_description
1 polymer ?
#
loop_
_entity_poly.entity_id
_entity_poly.type
_entity_poly.pdbx_seq_one_letter_code
_entity_poly.pdbx_strand_id
1 'polypeptide(L)'
;MRLRAFPRFFEFTRNFSSFDGKKTPFYFGETITTDLANYNGNYTYGDGSKGLYRGKTTEVGTFPPNAFGLYDMHGNIWEWCQDIWQDSYHNYLAVPTDETTEKRQEKIRNVLRGGSWFDYPVNCRSAYRCQGNPARKYEFFGFRVVCLLPETV
;
A
#
# COMPACT_ATOMS: atom_id res chain seq x y z
N MET A 1 -4.15 27.12 5.03
CA MET A 1 -4.79 25.92 5.62
C MET A 1 -3.69 25.04 6.20
N ARG A 2 -3.53 25.00 7.53
CA ARG A 2 -2.49 24.20 8.21
C ARG A 2 -3.09 22.83 8.54
N LEU A 3 -2.72 21.81 7.77
CA LEU A 3 -2.97 20.42 8.15
C LEU A 3 -2.12 20.11 9.38
N ARG A 4 -2.75 20.01 10.55
CA ARG A 4 -2.09 19.51 11.76
C ARG A 4 -2.00 18.00 11.65
N ALA A 5 -0.78 17.47 11.61
CA ALA A 5 -0.51 16.04 11.72
C ALA A 5 -0.32 15.67 13.19
N PHE A 6 -1.29 14.96 13.78
CA PHE A 6 -1.20 14.30 15.09
C PHE A 6 -2.23 13.15 15.16
N PRO A 7 -1.98 12.11 15.95
CA PRO A 7 -1.08 11.00 15.70
C PRO A 7 -1.70 9.92 14.78
N ARG A 8 -0.86 9.35 13.91
CA ARG A 8 -1.02 8.00 13.34
C ARG A 8 -2.27 7.74 12.48
N PHE A 9 -2.08 8.00 11.19
CA PHE A 9 -2.75 7.32 10.06
C PHE A 9 -2.46 5.79 10.01
N PHE A 10 -2.25 5.18 11.18
CA PHE A 10 -1.65 3.87 11.38
C PHE A 10 -2.71 2.77 11.48
N GLU A 11 -3.98 3.12 11.61
CA GLU A 11 -5.06 2.15 11.85
C GLU A 11 -5.91 1.82 10.62
N PHE A 12 -5.97 2.68 9.60
CA PHE A 12 -6.76 2.38 8.39
C PHE A 12 -6.17 1.23 7.55
N THR A 13 -4.90 0.88 7.79
CA THR A 13 -4.24 -0.26 7.14
C THR A 13 -4.01 -1.46 8.07
N ARG A 14 -4.52 -1.44 9.32
CA ARG A 14 -4.13 -2.41 10.37
C ARG A 14 -5.16 -3.47 10.72
N ASN A 15 -6.39 -3.37 10.24
CA ASN A 15 -7.39 -4.41 10.47
C ASN A 15 -7.21 -5.55 9.47
N PHE A 16 -6.18 -6.35 9.77
CA PHE A 16 -5.70 -7.56 9.08
C PHE A 16 -6.52 -8.80 9.42
N SER A 17 -7.81 -8.64 9.62
CA SER A 17 -8.69 -9.76 9.90
C SER A 17 -9.34 -10.17 8.59
N SER A 18 -9.12 -11.42 8.18
CA SER A 18 -10.03 -12.07 7.22
C SER A 18 -11.46 -12.02 7.77
N PHE A 19 -12.43 -12.34 6.92
CA PHE A 19 -13.83 -12.40 7.32
C PHE A 19 -14.08 -13.27 8.58
N ASP A 20 -13.23 -14.26 8.85
CA ASP A 20 -13.29 -15.13 10.04
C ASP A 20 -12.49 -14.63 11.26
N GLY A 21 -11.97 -13.40 11.23
CA GLY A 21 -11.24 -12.78 12.34
C GLY A 21 -9.76 -13.15 12.45
N LYS A 22 -9.25 -14.05 11.60
CA LYS A 22 -7.85 -14.51 11.65
C LYS A 22 -6.91 -13.53 10.97
N LYS A 23 -5.65 -13.55 11.41
CA LYS A 23 -4.57 -12.79 10.77
C LYS A 23 -4.07 -13.56 9.56
N THR A 24 -4.55 -13.17 8.39
CA THR A 24 -4.18 -13.78 7.11
C THR A 24 -3.31 -12.82 6.29
N PRO A 25 -2.49 -13.34 5.35
CA PRO A 25 -1.71 -12.52 4.42
C PRO A 25 -2.54 -11.53 3.59
N PHE A 26 -3.76 -11.91 3.22
CA PHE A 26 -4.72 -11.09 2.46
C PHE A 26 -6.05 -11.06 3.19
N TYR A 27 -6.87 -10.02 2.98
CA TYR A 27 -8.25 -10.00 3.49
C TYR A 27 -9.06 -11.24 3.05
N PHE A 28 -8.77 -11.74 1.85
CA PHE A 28 -9.44 -12.90 1.26
C PHE A 28 -8.95 -14.27 1.79
N GLY A 29 -7.92 -14.28 2.66
CA GLY A 29 -7.41 -15.51 3.29
C GLY A 29 -5.90 -15.73 3.09
N GLU A 30 -5.50 -17.00 3.15
CA GLU A 30 -4.10 -17.45 3.05
C GLU A 30 -3.49 -17.28 1.65
N THR A 31 -4.33 -17.10 0.64
CA THR A 31 -3.97 -16.99 -0.78
C THR A 31 -4.77 -15.87 -1.44
N ILE A 32 -4.37 -15.47 -2.64
CA ILE A 32 -5.06 -14.51 -3.49
C ILE A 32 -5.05 -15.00 -4.93
N THR A 33 -6.11 -14.71 -5.68
CA THR A 33 -6.23 -15.03 -7.11
C THR A 33 -6.42 -13.75 -7.92
N THR A 34 -6.22 -13.85 -9.24
CA THR A 34 -6.41 -12.71 -10.16
C THR A 34 -7.88 -12.32 -10.41
N ASP A 35 -8.81 -13.04 -9.77
CA ASP A 35 -10.25 -12.72 -9.72
C ASP A 35 -10.61 -11.89 -8.48
N LEU A 36 -9.67 -11.76 -7.53
CA LEU A 36 -9.81 -11.01 -6.28
C LEU A 36 -8.97 -9.75 -6.26
N ALA A 37 -7.93 -9.67 -7.09
CA ALA A 37 -7.10 -8.48 -7.24
C ALA A 37 -6.34 -8.46 -8.57
N ASN A 38 -5.77 -7.30 -8.91
CA ASN A 38 -4.94 -7.12 -10.08
C ASN A 38 -3.45 -7.09 -9.70
N TYR A 39 -2.71 -8.14 -10.05
CA TYR A 39 -1.27 -8.28 -9.85
C TYR A 39 -0.68 -9.14 -10.98
N ASN A 40 0.61 -9.44 -10.92
CA ASN A 40 1.25 -10.34 -11.87
C ASN A 40 0.79 -11.80 -11.69
N GLY A 41 -0.27 -12.17 -12.41
CA GLY A 41 -0.90 -13.48 -12.37
C GLY A 41 -0.03 -14.67 -12.78
N ASN A 42 1.17 -14.44 -13.32
CA ASN A 42 2.12 -15.52 -13.64
C ASN A 42 2.75 -16.15 -12.38
N TYR A 43 2.56 -15.53 -11.21
CA TYR A 43 3.11 -15.94 -9.93
C TYR A 43 2.00 -16.24 -8.93
N THR A 44 2.33 -17.09 -7.95
CA THR A 44 1.41 -17.53 -6.91
C THR A 44 1.93 -17.15 -5.53
N TYR A 45 1.04 -17.18 -4.54
CA TYR A 45 1.40 -17.08 -3.13
C TYR A 45 0.85 -18.29 -2.38
N GLY A 46 1.71 -18.99 -1.62
CA GLY A 46 1.36 -20.24 -0.96
C GLY A 46 0.78 -21.26 -1.96
N ASP A 47 -0.33 -21.88 -1.58
CA ASP A 47 -1.06 -22.86 -2.40
C ASP A 47 -2.02 -22.23 -3.42
N GLY A 48 -1.89 -20.91 -3.67
CA GLY A 48 -2.66 -20.22 -4.70
C GLY A 48 -2.33 -20.69 -6.12
N SER A 49 -3.20 -20.38 -7.07
CA SER A 49 -3.04 -20.72 -8.48
C SER A 49 -2.58 -19.53 -9.31
N LYS A 50 -1.93 -19.82 -10.46
CA LYS A 50 -1.65 -18.80 -11.48
C LYS A 50 -2.96 -18.31 -12.09
N GLY A 51 -2.94 -17.10 -12.61
CA GLY A 51 -4.09 -16.46 -13.24
C GLY A 51 -3.71 -15.45 -14.31
N LEU A 52 -4.66 -14.60 -14.67
CA LEU A 52 -4.49 -13.61 -15.74
C LEU A 52 -3.52 -12.49 -15.31
N TYR A 53 -2.40 -12.36 -16.02
CA TYR A 53 -1.57 -11.17 -15.94
C TYR A 53 -2.08 -10.10 -16.91
N ARG A 54 -2.72 -9.06 -16.37
CA ARG A 54 -3.35 -8.00 -17.18
C ARG A 54 -2.34 -7.01 -17.77
N GLY A 55 -1.18 -6.84 -17.14
CA GLY A 55 -0.12 -5.93 -17.62
C GLY A 55 -0.49 -4.45 -17.61
N LYS A 56 -1.56 -4.06 -16.91
CA LYS A 56 -2.05 -2.69 -16.76
C LYS A 56 -3.00 -2.58 -15.57
N THR A 57 -3.35 -1.34 -15.21
CA THR A 57 -4.39 -1.05 -14.23
C THR A 57 -5.76 -1.52 -14.71
N THR A 58 -6.65 -1.73 -13.76
CA THR A 58 -8.10 -1.92 -13.96
C THR A 58 -8.85 -0.73 -13.38
N GLU A 59 -10.11 -0.56 -13.79
CA GLU A 59 -10.99 0.42 -13.16
C GLU A 59 -11.09 0.15 -11.64
N VAL A 60 -11.12 1.21 -10.84
CA VAL A 60 -11.21 1.08 -9.38
C VAL A 60 -12.53 0.39 -9.03
N GLY A 61 -12.46 -0.60 -8.16
CA GLY A 61 -13.63 -1.37 -7.75
C GLY A 61 -14.03 -2.49 -8.70
N THR A 62 -13.17 -2.86 -9.65
CA THR A 62 -13.37 -4.07 -10.49
C THR A 62 -13.50 -5.34 -9.65
N PHE A 63 -12.80 -5.42 -8.52
CA PHE A 63 -12.77 -6.59 -7.64
C PHE A 63 -13.62 -6.39 -6.38
N PRO A 64 -13.99 -7.46 -5.65
CA PRO A 64 -14.79 -7.32 -4.44
C PRO A 64 -14.13 -6.44 -3.37
N PRO A 65 -14.89 -5.63 -2.62
CA PRO A 65 -14.35 -4.84 -1.52
C PRO A 65 -14.05 -5.73 -0.30
N ASN A 66 -13.26 -5.18 0.64
CA ASN A 66 -13.17 -5.76 1.98
C ASN A 66 -14.39 -5.41 2.87
N ALA A 67 -14.41 -5.90 4.11
CA ALA A 67 -15.50 -5.66 5.07
C ALA A 67 -15.73 -4.18 5.41
N PHE A 68 -14.77 -3.30 5.10
CA PHE A 68 -14.87 -1.85 5.29
C PHE A 68 -15.34 -1.11 4.04
N GLY A 69 -15.68 -1.84 2.96
CA GLY A 69 -16.05 -1.24 1.68
C GLY A 69 -14.85 -0.67 0.91
N LEU A 70 -13.62 -1.06 1.26
CA LEU A 70 -12.41 -0.61 0.55
C LEU A 70 -12.06 -1.57 -0.58
N TYR A 71 -11.82 -1.00 -1.75
CA TYR A 71 -11.48 -1.70 -2.98
C TYR A 71 -9.98 -1.63 -3.28
N ASP A 72 -9.49 -2.64 -4.01
CA ASP A 72 -8.14 -2.68 -4.59
C ASP A 72 -7.00 -2.62 -3.54
N MET A 73 -7.25 -3.10 -2.32
CA MET A 73 -6.26 -3.09 -1.23
C MET A 73 -5.11 -4.11 -1.41
N HIS A 74 -5.22 -5.00 -2.40
CA HIS A 74 -4.29 -6.10 -2.67
C HIS A 74 -3.79 -6.10 -4.13
N GLY A 75 -3.61 -4.93 -4.73
CA GLY A 75 -3.00 -4.79 -6.05
C GLY A 75 -3.46 -3.53 -6.76
N ASN A 76 -3.53 -3.60 -8.08
CA ASN A 76 -3.78 -2.50 -9.01
C ASN A 76 -2.63 -1.48 -9.00
N ILE A 77 -2.46 -0.68 -7.94
CA ILE A 77 -1.36 0.29 -7.82
C ILE A 77 -0.89 0.40 -6.37
N TRP A 78 0.39 0.75 -6.20
CA TRP A 78 0.91 1.11 -4.88
C TRP A 78 0.29 2.42 -4.41
N GLU A 79 -0.11 2.49 -3.15
CA GLU A 79 -0.61 3.71 -2.53
C GLU A 79 0.44 4.35 -1.63
N TRP A 80 0.73 5.64 -1.86
CA TRP A 80 1.58 6.44 -0.99
C TRP A 80 0.96 6.65 0.39
N CYS A 81 1.76 6.42 1.42
CA CYS A 81 1.45 6.81 2.80
C CYS A 81 2.30 8.02 3.22
N GLN A 82 1.75 8.84 4.11
CA GLN A 82 2.45 9.99 4.66
C GLN A 82 3.68 9.59 5.50
N ASP A 83 3.67 8.38 6.06
CA ASP A 83 4.75 7.82 6.87
C ASP A 83 6.08 7.79 6.12
N ILE A 84 7.13 8.29 6.78
CA ILE A 84 8.51 8.12 6.34
C ILE A 84 8.94 6.69 6.66
N TRP A 85 9.53 6.01 5.68
CA TRP A 85 10.07 4.68 5.84
C TRP A 85 11.14 4.66 6.93
N GLN A 86 11.04 3.68 7.82
CA GLN A 86 12.03 3.38 8.85
C GLN A 86 12.44 1.93 8.66
N ASP A 87 13.71 1.68 8.40
CA ASP A 87 14.29 0.35 8.59
C ASP A 87 15.43 0.41 9.60
N SER A 88 15.85 -0.75 10.09
CA SER A 88 16.87 -0.87 11.14
C SER A 88 18.27 -0.42 10.68
N TYR A 89 18.48 -0.24 9.37
CA TYR A 89 19.79 0.03 8.78
C TYR A 89 19.92 1.50 8.33
N HIS A 90 18.82 2.16 8.01
CA HIS A 90 18.79 3.50 7.45
C HIS A 90 17.87 4.40 8.27
N ASN A 91 18.46 5.41 8.90
CA ASN A 91 17.71 6.46 9.57
C ASN A 91 17.29 7.53 8.56
N TYR A 92 16.22 7.28 7.81
CA TYR A 92 15.69 8.23 6.81
C TYR A 92 15.08 9.51 7.43
N LEU A 93 15.03 9.62 8.76
CA LEU A 93 14.65 10.86 9.46
C LEU A 93 15.85 11.81 9.68
N ALA A 94 17.08 11.29 9.61
CA ALA A 94 18.29 12.05 9.93
C ALA A 94 18.92 12.70 8.69
N VAL A 95 18.13 13.41 7.89
CA VAL A 95 18.73 14.26 6.84
C VAL A 95 19.25 15.54 7.51
N PRO A 96 20.56 15.85 7.46
CA PRO A 96 21.12 17.06 8.03
C PRO A 96 20.45 18.31 7.47
N THR A 97 20.28 19.33 8.30
CA THR A 97 19.66 20.62 7.92
C THR A 97 20.43 21.37 6.84
N ASP A 98 21.71 21.07 6.69
CA ASP A 98 22.64 21.80 5.82
C ASP A 98 22.73 21.21 4.41
N GLU A 99 21.97 20.14 4.13
CA GLU A 99 21.88 19.57 2.78
C GLU A 99 20.89 20.34 1.90
N THR A 100 21.20 20.47 0.61
CA THR A 100 20.28 21.08 -0.35
C THR A 100 18.95 20.33 -0.40
N THR A 101 17.86 21.06 -0.68
CA THR A 101 16.51 20.49 -0.78
C THR A 101 16.45 19.28 -1.72
N GLU A 102 17.20 19.31 -2.82
CA GLU A 102 17.29 18.22 -3.80
C GLU A 102 17.94 16.96 -3.20
N LYS A 103 19.12 17.09 -2.58
CA LYS A 103 19.81 15.97 -1.90
C LYS A 103 18.97 15.38 -0.77
N ARG A 104 18.22 16.25 -0.08
CA ARG A 104 17.28 15.83 0.97
C ARG A 104 16.12 15.03 0.39
N GLN A 105 15.54 15.46 -0.72
CA GLN A 105 14.47 14.71 -1.41
C GLN A 105 14.96 13.35 -1.94
N GLU A 106 16.21 13.27 -2.40
CA GLU A 106 16.82 12.00 -2.83
C GLU A 106 16.99 10.98 -1.70
N LYS A 107 17.05 11.44 -0.45
CA LYS A 107 17.21 10.59 0.74
C LYS A 107 15.90 10.24 1.42
N ILE A 108 14.83 11.03 1.23
CA ILE A 108 13.53 10.73 1.83
C ILE A 108 12.91 9.51 1.15
N ARG A 109 12.34 8.64 1.98
CA ARG A 109 11.62 7.45 1.54
C ARG A 109 10.27 7.43 2.24
N ASN A 110 9.20 7.38 1.47
CA ASN A 110 7.84 7.25 1.98
C ASN A 110 7.39 5.79 1.87
N VAL A 111 6.52 5.39 2.78
CA VAL A 111 5.93 4.05 2.76
C VAL A 111 4.94 3.93 1.60
N LEU A 112 5.01 2.82 0.89
CA LEU A 112 4.04 2.36 -0.10
C LEU A 112 3.36 1.08 0.41
N ARG A 113 2.06 0.93 0.13
CA ARG A 113 1.24 -0.25 0.49
C ARG A 113 0.40 -0.73 -0.70
N GLY A 114 -0.03 -1.98 -0.67
CA GLY A 114 -1.04 -2.54 -1.58
C GLY A 114 -0.50 -3.43 -2.70
N GLY A 115 0.74 -3.23 -3.16
CA GLY A 115 1.22 -3.89 -4.38
C GLY A 115 0.69 -3.21 -5.64
N SER A 116 1.02 -3.73 -6.82
CA SER A 116 0.51 -3.21 -8.08
C SER A 116 0.22 -4.31 -9.09
N TRP A 117 -0.38 -3.93 -10.23
CA TRP A 117 -0.63 -4.83 -11.36
C TRP A 117 0.65 -5.52 -11.88
N PHE A 118 1.82 -4.93 -11.66
CA PHE A 118 3.12 -5.46 -12.11
C PHE A 118 3.78 -6.39 -11.08
N ASP A 119 3.37 -6.29 -9.82
CA ASP A 119 4.04 -6.96 -8.70
C ASP A 119 3.63 -8.41 -8.51
N TYR A 120 4.50 -9.16 -7.81
CA TYR A 120 4.20 -10.51 -7.35
C TYR A 120 3.16 -10.47 -6.21
N PRO A 121 2.35 -11.52 -6.04
CA PRO A 121 1.29 -11.54 -5.01
C PRO A 121 1.84 -11.39 -3.58
N VAL A 122 3.09 -11.78 -3.31
CA VAL A 122 3.74 -11.56 -2.00
C VAL A 122 3.85 -10.08 -1.62
N ASN A 123 3.94 -9.17 -2.59
CA ASN A 123 4.00 -7.72 -2.40
C ASN A 123 2.61 -7.13 -2.13
N CYS A 124 1.55 -7.86 -2.48
CA CYS A 124 0.15 -7.46 -2.35
C CYS A 124 -0.46 -7.82 -0.98
N ARG A 125 0.32 -8.48 -0.11
CA ARG A 125 -0.12 -8.81 1.25
C ARG A 125 -0.42 -7.56 2.04
N SER A 126 -1.42 -7.65 2.92
CA SER A 126 -1.83 -6.54 3.77
C SER A 126 -0.67 -5.95 4.60
N ALA A 127 0.19 -6.82 5.13
CA ALA A 127 1.31 -6.43 5.97
C ALA A 127 2.56 -5.99 5.18
N TYR A 128 2.56 -6.16 3.85
CA TYR A 128 3.72 -5.80 3.05
C TYR A 128 3.86 -4.28 2.97
N ARG A 129 5.11 -3.82 3.04
CA ARG A 129 5.47 -2.42 2.92
C ARG A 129 6.62 -2.31 1.95
N CYS A 130 6.54 -1.36 1.03
CA CYS A 130 7.66 -0.96 0.19
C CYS A 130 8.08 0.47 0.54
N GLN A 131 9.30 0.85 0.17
CA GLN A 131 9.73 2.24 0.19
C GLN A 131 9.73 2.81 -1.22
N GLY A 132 9.30 4.07 -1.35
CA GLY A 132 9.44 4.82 -2.58
C GLY A 132 10.12 6.16 -2.34
N ASN A 133 10.83 6.65 -3.35
CA ASN A 133 11.28 8.04 -3.35
C ASN A 133 10.12 8.91 -3.88
N PRO A 134 9.60 9.88 -3.10
CA PRO A 134 8.46 10.72 -3.50
C PRO A 134 8.77 11.64 -4.70
N ALA A 135 10.05 11.86 -5.03
CA ALA A 135 10.45 12.59 -6.23
C ALA A 135 10.32 11.76 -7.52
N ARG A 136 10.14 10.44 -7.42
CA ARG A 136 9.97 9.55 -8.57
C ARG A 136 8.49 9.26 -8.82
N LYS A 137 8.13 9.22 -10.10
CA LYS A 137 6.78 8.88 -10.57
C LYS A 137 6.87 7.60 -11.39
N TYR A 138 6.02 6.65 -11.05
CA TYR A 138 5.83 5.41 -11.80
C TYR A 138 4.35 5.28 -12.10
N GLU A 139 4.01 4.68 -13.24
CA GLU A 139 2.61 4.49 -13.69
C GLU A 139 1.78 3.60 -12.76
N PHE A 140 2.44 2.86 -11.87
CA PHE A 140 1.84 1.98 -10.88
C PHE A 140 1.85 2.57 -9.47
N PHE A 141 2.12 3.87 -9.31
CA PHE A 141 2.02 4.61 -8.04
C PHE A 141 0.81 5.53 -8.05
N GLY A 142 0.03 5.49 -6.97
CA GLY A 142 -1.10 6.38 -6.69
C GLY A 142 -1.24 6.66 -5.21
N PHE A 143 -2.43 7.06 -4.80
CA PHE A 143 -2.73 7.39 -3.40
C PHE A 143 -4.23 7.35 -3.15
N ARG A 144 -4.59 7.25 -1.87
CA ARG A 144 -5.95 7.44 -1.38
C ARG A 144 -5.96 8.56 -0.35
N VAL A 145 -7.01 9.38 -0.39
CA VAL A 145 -7.20 10.46 0.58
C VAL A 145 -8.09 9.96 1.71
N VAL A 146 -7.74 10.31 2.94
CA VAL A 146 -8.62 10.11 4.10
C VAL A 146 -8.89 11.47 4.73
N CYS A 147 -10.14 11.69 5.10
CA CYS A 147 -10.60 12.88 5.79
C CYS A 147 -11.09 12.51 7.19
N LEU A 148 -10.74 13.33 8.17
CA LEU A 148 -11.33 13.21 9.50
C LEU A 148 -12.74 13.82 9.47
N LEU A 149 -13.69 13.10 10.06
CA LEU A 149 -14.99 13.69 10.35
C LEU A 149 -14.81 14.68 11.52
N PRO A 150 -15.45 15.85 11.48
CA PRO A 150 -15.46 16.74 12.62
C PRO A 150 -16.11 16.03 13.82
N GLU A 151 -15.51 16.16 14.99
CA GLU A 151 -16.11 15.65 16.23
C GLU A 151 -17.48 16.29 16.42
N THR A 152 -18.53 15.45 16.50
CA THR A 152 -19.85 15.91 16.90
C THR A 152 -19.78 16.23 18.39
N VAL A 153 -19.86 17.52 18.72
CA VAL A 153 -20.01 18.02 20.09
C VAL A 153 -21.37 17.62 20.64
#